data_AF-T1AVV6-F1
#
_entry.id   AF-T1AVV6-F1
#
_cell.length_a   1.000
_cell.length_b   1.000
_cell.length_c   1.000
_cell.angle_alpha   90.00
_cell.angle_beta   90.00
_cell.angle_gamma   90.00
#
_symmetry.space_group_name_H-M   'P 1'
#
loop_
_entity.id
_entity.type
_entity.pdbx_description
1 polymer ?
#
loop_
_entity_poly.entity_id
_entity_poly.type
_entity_poly.pdbx_seq_one_letter_code
_entity_poly.pdbx_strand_id
1 'polypeptide(L)'
;KTTFARVFLPEADYRDFVNADLIAAGLSPFHPEAAALRAGRLMLEEIAARVVRGRSFAFETTLSGHGYARQIPRWRALGYHVALVFLSLPSADMAVQRVADRVAQGGHGIPAAIVRRRFDA
;
A
#
# COMPACT_ATOMS: atom_id res chain seq x y z
N LYS A 1 6.26 0.26 -4.78
CA LYS A 1 4.86 -0.21 -4.92
C LYS A 1 4.00 0.94 -5.44
N THR A 2 4.10 2.11 -4.81
CA THR A 2 3.47 3.35 -5.26
C THR A 2 3.77 3.74 -6.71
N THR A 3 4.97 3.44 -7.23
CA THR A 3 5.31 3.65 -8.66
C THR A 3 4.41 2.85 -9.60
N PHE A 4 4.10 1.59 -9.28
CA PHE A 4 3.17 0.78 -10.07
C PHE A 4 1.77 1.39 -10.03
N ALA A 5 1.29 1.77 -8.84
CA ALA A 5 -0.01 2.42 -8.70
C ALA A 5 -0.11 3.69 -9.55
N ARG A 6 0.92 4.54 -9.56
CA ARG A 6 0.92 5.80 -10.33
C ARG A 6 0.99 5.60 -11.85
N VAL A 7 1.61 4.52 -12.32
CA VAL A 7 1.78 4.25 -13.76
C VAL A 7 0.60 3.44 -14.31
N PHE A 8 0.10 2.46 -13.55
CA PHE A 8 -0.84 1.47 -14.06
C PHE A 8 -2.32 1.77 -13.73
N LEU A 9 -2.61 2.51 -12.66
CA LEU A 9 -3.99 2.84 -12.30
C LEU A 9 -4.65 3.89 -13.22
N PRO A 10 -3.93 4.89 -13.77
CA PRO A 10 -4.53 5.82 -14.73
C PRO A 10 -5.00 5.15 -16.02
N GLU A 11 -4.33 4.08 -16.48
CA GLU A 11 -4.73 3.31 -17.66
C GLU A 11 -5.99 2.46 -17.44
N ALA A 12 -6.35 2.21 -16.18
CA ALA A 12 -7.51 1.43 -15.79
C ALA A 12 -8.66 2.28 -15.20
N ASP A 13 -8.63 3.60 -15.42
CA ASP A 13 -9.61 4.60 -14.92
C ASP A 13 -9.84 4.58 -13.40
N TYR A 14 -8.90 4.02 -12.62
CA TYR A 14 -8.94 4.05 -11.16
C TYR A 14 -8.39 5.38 -10.64
N ARG A 15 -9.16 6.45 -10.84
CA ARG A 15 -8.83 7.81 -10.35
C ARG A 15 -8.86 7.90 -8.82
N ASP A 16 -9.69 7.05 -8.20
CA ASP A 16 -9.86 7.00 -6.75
C ASP A 16 -8.88 6.00 -6.10
N PHE A 17 -7.62 6.44 -5.95
CA PHE A 17 -6.58 5.70 -5.25
C PHE A 17 -6.39 6.22 -3.81
N VAL A 18 -6.61 5.36 -2.82
CA VAL A 18 -6.44 5.67 -1.39
C VAL A 18 -5.17 5.02 -0.86
N ASN A 19 -4.25 5.81 -0.31
CA ASN A 19 -2.97 5.31 0.20
C ASN A 19 -2.53 6.05 1.46
N ALA A 20 -2.16 5.30 2.50
CA ALA A 20 -1.77 5.87 3.79
C ALA A 20 -0.52 6.75 3.72
N ASP A 21 0.49 6.39 2.92
CA ASP A 21 1.74 7.15 2.82
C ASP A 21 1.50 8.50 2.12
N LEU A 22 0.66 8.53 1.07
CA LEU A 22 0.26 9.76 0.40
C LEU A 22 -0.56 10.67 1.32
N ILE A 23 -1.48 10.09 2.11
CA ILE A 23 -2.24 10.85 3.11
C ILE A 23 -1.30 11.40 4.18
N ALA A 24 -0.37 10.59 4.70
CA ALA A 24 0.60 11.01 5.70
C ALA A 24 1.49 12.15 5.21
N ALA A 25 1.96 12.07 3.96
CA ALA A 25 2.72 13.14 3.31
C ALA A 25 1.89 14.43 3.13
N GLY A 26 0.60 14.32 2.82
CA GLY A 26 -0.29 15.49 2.76
C GLY A 26 -0.55 16.13 4.14
N LEU A 27 -0.70 15.31 5.18
CA LEU A 27 -0.95 15.78 6.55
C LEU A 27 0.30 16.38 7.21
N SER A 28 1.48 15.83 6.92
CA SER A 28 2.75 16.26 7.50
C SER A 28 3.85 16.20 6.44
N PRO A 29 3.95 17.22 5.56
CA PRO A 29 4.86 17.21 4.41
C PRO A 29 6.34 17.02 4.79
N PHE A 30 6.74 17.53 5.95
CA PHE A 30 8.13 17.46 6.43
C PHE A 30 8.39 16.28 7.36
N HIS A 31 7.35 15.68 7.96
CA HIS A 31 7.47 14.54 8.87
C HIS A 31 6.31 13.54 8.74
N PRO A 32 6.18 12.82 7.60
CA PRO A 32 5.04 11.92 7.36
C PRO A 32 4.89 10.80 8.39
N GLU A 33 6.01 10.28 8.91
CA GLU A 33 6.05 9.22 9.94
C GLU A 33 5.22 9.60 11.18
N ALA A 34 5.25 10.88 11.59
CA ALA A 34 4.47 11.37 12.73
C ALA A 34 2.95 11.32 12.49
N ALA A 35 2.53 11.32 11.23
CA ALA A 35 1.13 11.24 10.82
C ALA A 35 0.67 9.81 10.46
N ALA A 36 1.55 8.80 10.51
CA ALA A 36 1.28 7.46 9.99
C ALA A 36 0.01 6.81 10.59
N LEU A 37 -0.16 6.87 11.91
CA LEU A 37 -1.34 6.31 12.59
C LEU A 37 -2.64 7.01 12.18
N ARG A 38 -2.61 8.35 12.10
CA ARG A 38 -3.77 9.15 11.69
C ARG A 38 -4.11 8.89 10.22
N ALA A 39 -3.10 8.84 9.35
CA ALA A 39 -3.25 8.57 7.94
C ALA A 39 -3.84 7.17 7.69
N GLY A 40 -3.40 6.16 8.45
CA GLY A 40 -3.98 4.82 8.40
C GLY A 40 -5.46 4.77 8.78
N ARG A 41 -5.88 5.53 9.80
CA ARG A 41 -7.31 5.65 10.18
C ARG A 41 -8.14 6.31 9.07
N LEU A 42 -7.67 7.45 8.56
CA LEU A 42 -8.34 8.17 7.47
C LEU A 42 -8.47 7.30 6.21
N MET A 43 -7.43 6.53 5.86
CA MET A 43 -7.49 5.58 4.75
C MET A 43 -8.64 4.58 4.92
N LEU A 44 -8.84 4.03 6.12
CA LEU A 44 -9.93 3.08 6.38
C LEU A 44 -11.30 3.75 6.33
N GLU A 45 -11.43 4.96 6.84
CA GLU A 45 -12.66 5.77 6.77
C GLU A 45 -13.05 6.07 5.32
N GLU A 46 -12.08 6.50 4.51
CA GLU A 46 -12.26 6.80 3.10
C GLU A 46 -12.66 5.57 2.27
N ILE A 47 -12.08 4.40 2.58
CA ILE A 47 -12.50 3.12 1.98
C ILE A 47 -13.94 2.78 2.38
N ALA A 48 -14.27 2.87 3.67
CA ALA A 48 -15.61 2.57 4.17
C ALA A 48 -16.67 3.48 3.53
N ALA A 49 -16.40 4.77 3.42
CA ALA A 49 -17.29 5.74 2.79
C ALA A 49 -17.56 5.42 1.31
N ARG A 50 -16.54 4.95 0.57
CA ARG A 50 -16.70 4.55 -0.84
C ARG A 50 -17.51 3.27 -0.99
N VAL A 51 -17.32 2.30 -0.10
CA VAL A 51 -18.11 1.06 -0.05
C VAL A 51 -19.58 1.37 0.19
N VAL A 52 -19.90 2.26 1.15
CA VAL A 52 -21.28 2.69 1.43
C VAL A 52 -21.93 3.36 0.21
N ARG A 53 -21.15 4.11 -0.58
CA ARG A 53 -21.62 4.81 -1.78
C ARG A 53 -21.61 3.94 -3.04
N GLY A 54 -21.18 2.68 -2.96
CA GLY A 54 -21.06 1.80 -4.12
C GLY A 54 -20.05 2.28 -5.17
N ARG A 55 -19.03 3.04 -4.76
CA ARG A 55 -18.01 3.59 -5.68
C ARG A 55 -16.82 2.64 -5.80
N SER A 56 -16.26 2.55 -7.02
CA SER A 56 -15.00 1.86 -7.29
C SER A 56 -13.82 2.59 -6.65
N PHE A 57 -12.80 1.84 -6.21
CA PHE A 57 -11.58 2.41 -5.64
C PHE A 57 -10.43 1.43 -5.75
N ALA A 58 -9.21 1.97 -5.69
CA ALA A 58 -7.98 1.20 -5.55
C ALA A 58 -7.24 1.65 -4.30
N PHE A 59 -6.45 0.75 -3.72
CA PHE A 59 -5.58 1.09 -2.60
C PHE A 59 -4.37 0.16 -2.56
N GLU A 60 -3.27 0.67 -2.00
CA GLU A 60 -2.07 -0.13 -1.77
C GLU A 60 -1.99 -0.55 -0.30
N THR A 61 -1.67 -1.82 -0.08
CA THR A 61 -1.46 -2.36 1.26
C THR A 61 -0.40 -3.46 1.23
N THR A 62 0.23 -3.69 2.38
CA THR A 62 1.11 -4.84 2.61
C THR A 62 0.35 -6.13 2.92
N LEU A 63 -0.97 -6.06 3.14
CA LEU A 63 -1.79 -7.17 3.66
C LEU A 63 -1.22 -7.82 4.93
N SER A 64 -0.38 -7.11 5.69
CA SER A 64 0.26 -7.66 6.90
C SER A 64 -0.69 -7.83 8.08
N GLY A 65 -1.92 -7.33 7.98
CA GLY A 65 -2.97 -7.48 8.99
C GLY A 65 -4.18 -8.22 8.45
N HIS A 66 -4.94 -8.85 9.36
CA HIS A 66 -6.12 -9.65 9.03
C HIS A 66 -7.38 -8.82 8.69
N GLY A 67 -7.29 -7.49 8.70
CA GLY A 67 -8.44 -6.61 8.48
C GLY A 67 -9.06 -6.80 7.09
N TYR A 68 -8.25 -6.70 6.03
CA TYR A 68 -8.74 -6.82 4.66
C TYR A 68 -9.21 -8.24 4.32
N ALA A 69 -8.65 -9.27 4.95
CA ALA A 69 -9.13 -10.65 4.80
C ALA A 69 -10.61 -10.82 5.20
N ARG A 70 -11.11 -9.99 6.13
CA ARG A 70 -12.54 -9.97 6.51
C ARG A 70 -13.37 -9.04 5.62
N GLN A 71 -12.78 -7.96 5.11
CA GLN A 71 -13.50 -6.95 4.34
C GLN A 71 -13.71 -7.36 2.88
N ILE A 72 -12.72 -8.01 2.25
CA ILE A 72 -12.80 -8.41 0.84
C ILE A 72 -14.01 -9.33 0.57
N PRO A 73 -14.28 -10.39 1.35
CA PRO A 73 -15.48 -11.21 1.16
C PRO A 73 -16.79 -10.41 1.28
N ARG A 74 -16.83 -9.44 2.21
CA ARG A 74 -18.00 -8.57 2.39
C ARG A 74 -18.21 -7.67 1.17
N TRP A 75 -17.15 -7.08 0.63
CA TRP A 75 -17.25 -6.27 -0.58
C TRP A 75 -17.75 -7.10 -1.77
N ARG A 76 -17.27 -8.33 -1.94
CA ARG A 76 -17.78 -9.25 -2.97
C ARG A 76 -19.27 -9.55 -2.79
N ALA A 77 -19.72 -9.78 -1.56
CA ALA A 77 -21.14 -9.98 -1.25
C ALA A 77 -22.00 -8.73 -1.54
N LEU A 78 -21.40 -7.53 -1.49
CA LEU A 78 -22.03 -6.27 -1.89
C LEU A 78 -21.96 -6.01 -3.41
N GLY A 79 -21.45 -6.95 -4.21
CA GLY A 79 -21.38 -6.85 -5.68
C GLY A 79 -20.07 -6.30 -6.23
N TYR A 80 -19.04 -6.07 -5.41
CA TYR A 80 -17.74 -5.64 -5.92
C TYR A 80 -17.00 -6.78 -6.64
N HIS A 81 -16.44 -6.46 -7.80
CA HIS A 81 -15.36 -7.22 -8.39
C HIS A 81 -14.04 -6.80 -7.73
N VAL A 82 -13.32 -7.75 -7.13
CA VAL A 82 -12.06 -7.49 -6.42
C VAL A 82 -10.91 -8.12 -7.19
N ALA A 83 -9.93 -7.30 -7.57
CA ALA A 83 -8.66 -7.74 -8.14
C ALA A 83 -7.52 -7.47 -7.14
N LEU A 84 -6.65 -8.45 -6.92
CA LEU A 84 -5.45 -8.31 -6.10
C LEU A 84 -4.22 -8.42 -6.99
N VAL A 85 -3.35 -7.41 -6.94
CA VAL A 85 -2.09 -7.39 -7.67
C VAL A 85 -0.94 -7.45 -6.68
N PHE A 86 -0.17 -8.53 -6.74
CA PHE A 86 1.02 -8.72 -5.92
C PHE A 86 2.26 -8.38 -6.73
N LEU A 87 3.15 -7.58 -6.13
CA LEU A 87 4.44 -7.23 -6.71
C LEU A 87 5.53 -7.96 -5.95
N SER A 88 6.23 -8.87 -6.62
CA SER A 88 7.39 -9.58 -6.11
C SER A 88 8.66 -9.14 -6.84
N LEU A 89 9.81 -9.41 -6.21
CA LEU A 89 11.11 -9.32 -6.85
C LEU A 89 11.58 -10.74 -7.18
N PRO A 90 12.44 -10.91 -8.19
CA PRO A 90 12.94 -12.23 -8.59
C PRO A 90 13.91 -12.85 -7.56
N SER A 91 14.49 -12.07 -6.66
CA SER A 91 15.42 -12.59 -5.64
C SER A 91 15.51 -11.72 -4.39
N ALA A 92 15.89 -12.34 -3.27
CA ALA A 92 16.20 -11.64 -2.02
C ALA A 92 17.40 -10.71 -2.16
N ASP A 93 18.40 -11.05 -2.99
CA ASP A 93 19.54 -10.19 -3.28
C ASP A 93 19.09 -8.87 -3.93
N MET A 94 18.14 -8.93 -4.86
CA MET A 94 17.59 -7.73 -5.46
C MET A 94 16.82 -6.88 -4.44
N ALA A 95 16.12 -7.50 -3.49
CA ALA A 95 15.46 -6.78 -2.41
C ALA A 95 16.48 -6.07 -1.50
N VAL A 96 17.59 -6.73 -1.16
CA VAL A 96 18.69 -6.13 -0.39
C VAL A 96 19.33 -4.97 -1.14
N GLN A 97 19.60 -5.13 -2.44
CA GLN A 97 20.17 -4.08 -3.28
C GLN A 97 19.25 -2.84 -3.31
N ARG A 98 17.95 -3.02 -3.49
CA ARG A 98 16.99 -1.90 -3.48
C ARG A 98 16.94 -1.16 -2.14
N VAL A 99 17.15 -1.85 -1.02
CA VAL A 99 17.27 -1.20 0.29
C VAL A 99 18.55 -0.37 0.34
N ALA A 100 19.67 -0.90 -0.15
CA ALA A 100 20.93 -0.18 -0.23
C ALA A 100 20.82 1.09 -1.10
N ASP A 101 20.22 0.98 -2.29
CA ASP A 101 19.99 2.12 -3.19
C ASP A 101 19.14 3.21 -2.52
N ARG A 102 18.08 2.80 -1.80
CA ARG A 102 17.23 3.73 -1.03
C ARG A 102 18.01 4.43 0.08
N VAL A 103 18.87 3.72 0.80
CA VAL A 103 19.71 4.30 1.86
C VAL A 103 20.71 5.30 1.28
N ALA A 104 21.31 4.98 0.14
CA ALA A 104 22.20 5.91 -0.58
C ALA A 104 21.49 7.20 -1.00
N GLN A 105 20.17 7.16 -1.18
CA GLN A 105 19.31 8.32 -1.47
C GLN A 105 18.73 8.98 -0.22
N GLY A 106 19.20 8.63 0.99
CA GLY A 106 18.77 9.23 2.25
C GLY A 106 17.55 8.59 2.91
N GLY A 107 17.07 7.45 2.41
CA GLY A 107 15.96 6.72 3.01
C GLY A 107 16.36 5.78 4.16
N HIS A 108 15.37 5.19 4.84
CA HIS A 108 15.61 4.29 5.98
C HIS A 108 16.19 2.93 5.55
N GLY A 109 17.12 2.39 6.34
CA GLY A 109 17.73 1.07 6.12
C GLY A 109 16.98 -0.07 6.82
N ILE A 110 17.10 -1.29 6.29
CA ILE A 110 16.65 -2.52 6.97
C ILE A 110 17.81 -3.53 6.87
N PRO A 111 18.21 -4.21 7.95
CA PRO A 111 19.30 -5.19 7.89
C PRO A 111 19.04 -6.29 6.87
N ALA A 112 20.07 -6.67 6.09
CA ALA A 112 19.95 -7.65 5.00
C ALA A 112 19.38 -9.00 5.48
N ALA A 113 19.75 -9.47 6.67
CA ALA A 113 19.20 -10.69 7.26
C ALA A 113 17.68 -10.62 7.46
N ILE A 114 17.15 -9.47 7.87
CA ILE A 114 15.71 -9.24 8.04
C ILE A 114 15.01 -9.20 6.67
N VAL A 115 15.64 -8.57 5.67
CA VAL A 115 15.11 -8.53 4.31
C VAL A 115 14.99 -9.94 3.73
N ARG A 116 16.05 -10.75 3.82
CA ARG A 116 16.07 -12.14 3.35
C ARG A 116 15.01 -12.99 4.05
N ARG A 117 14.94 -12.95 5.39
CA ARG A 117 13.92 -13.68 6.16
C ARG A 117 12.50 -13.34 5.73
N ARG A 118 12.23 -12.06 5.43
CA ARG A 118 10.90 -11.61 4.96
C ARG A 118 10.62 -11.95 3.50
N PHE A 119 11.63 -12.27 2.71
CA PHE A 119 11.48 -12.62 1.31
C PHE A 119 11.02 -14.09 1.16
N ASP A 120 11.50 -14.97 2.04
CA ASP A 120 11.23 -16.41 1.98
C ASP A 120 9.97 -16.86 2.78
N ALA A 121 9.33 -15.93 3.49
CA ALA A 121 8.15 -16.17 4.32
C ALA A 121 6.85 -15.84 3.57
#